data_AF-A0A1Q4F476-F1
#
_entry.id   AF-A0A1Q4F476-F1
#
_cell.length_a   1.000
_cell.length_b   1.000
_cell.length_c   1.000
_cell.angle_alpha   90.00
_cell.angle_beta   90.00
_cell.angle_gamma   90.00
#
_symmetry.space_group_name_H-M   'P 1'
#
loop_
_entity.id
_entity.type
_entity.pdbx_description
1 polymer ?
#
loop_
_entity_poly.entity_id
_entity_poly.type
_entity_poly.pdbx_seq_one_letter_code
_entity_poly.pdbx_strand_id
1 'polypeptide(L)'
;MRNVNEEVKAYLEKTGDESVNLLRQELTKKKKIATGGTLRSIEREVIERGDVRFNLKVLASEDIAFILGGRKQGLQLPPAEKIEAWAKVKGIKLKGSTKANGLRSLGFQIARGIKKEGIRGVNVRGWAKRKDQEIYEEVQQLLQEIYTENLAEAATEGATGLNIKISK
;
A
#
# COMPACT_ATOMS: atom_id res chain seq x y z
N MET A 1 9.46 -24.40 -20.52
CA MET A 1 8.19 -23.65 -20.36
C MET A 1 8.10 -22.99 -19.00
N ARG A 2 8.14 -21.66 -19.01
CA ARG A 2 7.98 -20.81 -17.81
C ARG A 2 6.52 -20.80 -17.36
N ASN A 3 6.27 -20.88 -16.05
CA ASN A 3 4.92 -20.83 -15.48
C ASN A 3 4.49 -19.37 -15.29
N VAL A 4 3.62 -18.90 -16.19
CA VAL A 4 3.09 -17.53 -16.21
C VAL A 4 2.55 -17.09 -14.84
N ASN A 5 1.80 -17.95 -14.16
CA ASN A 5 1.14 -17.60 -12.90
C ASN A 5 2.14 -17.36 -11.77
N GLU A 6 3.18 -18.20 -11.69
CA GLU A 6 4.22 -18.06 -10.65
C GLU A 6 5.04 -16.78 -10.84
N GLU A 7 5.35 -16.43 -12.09
CA GLU A 7 6.15 -15.26 -12.41
C GLU A 7 5.41 -13.94 -12.20
N VAL A 8 4.16 -13.86 -12.68
CA VAL A 8 3.31 -12.70 -12.44
C VAL A 8 3.08 -12.51 -10.94
N LYS A 9 2.86 -13.61 -10.20
CA LYS A 9 2.71 -13.55 -8.75
C LYS A 9 3.99 -13.05 -8.08
N ALA A 10 5.16 -13.61 -8.40
CA ALA A 10 6.44 -13.20 -7.83
C ALA A 10 6.74 -11.72 -8.09
N TYR A 11 6.49 -11.26 -9.32
CA TYR A 11 6.61 -9.85 -9.67
C TYR A 11 5.68 -8.97 -8.83
N LEU A 12 4.38 -9.31 -8.74
CA LEU A 12 3.40 -8.54 -7.96
C LEU A 12 3.72 -8.52 -6.46
N GLU A 13 4.26 -9.61 -5.92
CA GLU A 13 4.72 -9.67 -4.53
C GLU A 13 5.86 -8.69 -4.28
N LYS A 14 6.90 -8.71 -5.13
CA LYS A 14 8.02 -7.78 -5.07
C LYS A 14 7.55 -6.33 -5.17
N THR A 15 6.72 -6.03 -6.16
CA THR A 15 6.20 -4.66 -6.38
C THR A 15 5.28 -4.21 -5.25
N GLY A 16 4.55 -5.15 -4.63
CA GLY A 16 3.79 -4.91 -3.41
C GLY A 16 4.69 -4.52 -2.23
N ASP A 17 5.81 -5.22 -2.03
CA ASP A 17 6.78 -4.90 -0.97
C ASP A 17 7.42 -3.53 -1.18
N GLU A 18 7.78 -3.18 -2.41
CA GLU A 18 8.28 -1.85 -2.78
C GLU A 18 7.24 -0.76 -2.48
N SER A 19 5.98 -1.01 -2.84
CA SER A 19 4.86 -0.10 -2.60
C SER A 19 4.62 0.15 -1.11
N VAL A 20 4.64 -0.91 -0.30
CA VAL A 20 4.53 -0.82 1.16
C VAL A 20 5.68 0.00 1.74
N ASN A 21 6.91 -0.27 1.29
CA ASN A 21 8.10 0.44 1.79
C ASN A 21 8.08 1.92 1.43
N LEU A 22 7.69 2.26 0.20
CA LEU A 22 7.59 3.65 -0.22
C LEU A 22 6.51 4.40 0.57
N LEU A 23 5.34 3.78 0.78
CA LEU A 23 4.30 4.38 1.62
C LEU A 23 4.81 4.62 3.06
N ARG A 24 5.54 3.66 3.63
CA ARG A 24 6.17 3.82 4.96
C ARG A 24 7.18 4.97 4.98
N GLN A 25 8.00 5.11 3.93
CA GLN A 25 8.98 6.19 3.80
C GLN A 25 8.30 7.57 3.70
N GLU A 26 7.28 7.72 2.87
CA GLU A 26 6.56 8.99 2.70
C GLU A 26 5.86 9.43 4.00
N LEU A 27 5.24 8.49 4.72
CA LEU A 27 4.64 8.76 6.03
C LEU A 27 5.69 9.20 7.06
N THR A 28 6.88 8.59 7.01
CA THR A 28 8.04 8.92 7.86
C THR A 28 8.59 10.30 7.56
N LYS A 29 8.86 10.58 6.29
CA LYS A 29 9.36 11.88 5.81
C LYS A 29 8.44 13.03 6.20
N LYS A 30 7.12 12.82 6.11
CA LYS A 30 6.11 13.83 6.49
C LYS A 30 5.83 13.90 7.99
N LYS A 31 6.55 13.14 8.82
CA LYS A 31 6.41 13.08 10.29
C LYS A 31 4.99 12.73 10.75
N LYS A 32 4.26 11.94 9.95
CA LYS A 32 2.84 11.59 10.19
C LYS A 32 2.63 10.37 11.08
N ILE A 33 3.72 9.90 11.69
CA ILE A 33 3.73 8.75 12.58
C ILE A 33 3.93 9.21 14.00
N ALA A 34 3.14 8.67 14.92
CA ALA A 34 3.34 8.83 16.35
C ALA A 34 3.89 7.54 16.96
N THR A 35 3.09 6.46 17.00
CA THR A 35 3.42 5.21 17.73
C THR A 35 4.08 4.13 16.86
N GLY A 36 4.17 4.34 15.54
CA GLY A 36 4.60 3.34 14.57
C GLY A 36 3.59 2.21 14.32
N GLY A 37 2.49 2.13 15.09
CA GLY A 37 1.46 1.10 14.90
C GLY A 37 0.87 1.11 13.50
N THR A 38 0.52 2.30 12.99
CA THR A 38 0.03 2.47 11.62
C THR A 38 1.04 2.00 10.58
N LEU A 39 2.35 2.25 10.74
CA LEU A 39 3.36 1.78 9.79
C LEU A 39 3.49 0.26 9.76
N ARG A 40 3.45 -0.36 10.94
CA ARG A 40 3.56 -1.80 11.08
C ARG A 40 2.34 -2.52 10.50
N SER A 41 1.17 -1.87 10.54
CA SER A 41 -0.05 -2.42 9.94
C SER A 41 -0.10 -2.38 8.42
N ILE A 42 0.86 -1.71 7.76
CA ILE A 42 0.88 -1.62 6.30
C ILE A 42 1.45 -2.92 5.76
N GLU A 43 0.64 -3.65 5.02
CA GLU A 43 0.96 -4.97 4.47
C GLU A 43 0.48 -5.07 3.02
N ARG A 44 1.03 -6.02 2.28
CA ARG A 44 0.61 -6.34 0.91
C ARG A 44 -0.09 -7.69 0.88
N GLU A 45 -1.09 -7.81 0.01
CA GLU A 45 -1.83 -9.04 -0.24
C GLU A 45 -2.00 -9.21 -1.75
N VAL A 46 -1.54 -10.34 -2.29
CA VAL A 46 -1.77 -10.71 -3.69
C VAL A 46 -2.86 -11.76 -3.73
N ILE A 47 -4.01 -11.42 -4.30
CA ILE A 47 -5.17 -12.31 -4.43
C ILE A 47 -5.27 -12.81 -5.86
N GLU A 48 -5.20 -14.12 -6.02
CA GLU A 48 -5.47 -14.81 -7.27
C GLU A 48 -6.98 -15.04 -7.45
N ARG A 49 -7.51 -14.72 -8.63
CA ARG A 49 -8.94 -14.85 -8.98
C ARG A 49 -9.11 -15.58 -10.30
N GLY A 50 -8.86 -16.89 -10.30
CA GLY A 50 -8.92 -17.75 -11.49
C GLY A 50 -7.71 -17.55 -12.40
N ASP A 51 -7.78 -18.11 -13.62
CA ASP A 51 -6.62 -18.14 -14.51
C ASP A 51 -6.14 -16.73 -14.89
N VAL A 52 -4.88 -16.45 -14.52
CA VAL A 52 -4.08 -15.25 -14.85
C VAL A 52 -4.64 -13.93 -14.30
N ARG A 53 -5.60 -13.95 -13.38
CA ARG A 53 -6.16 -12.73 -12.78
C ARG A 53 -5.63 -12.53 -11.36
N PHE A 54 -4.72 -11.59 -11.20
CA PHE A 54 -4.14 -11.23 -9.91
C PHE A 54 -4.60 -9.83 -9.48
N ASN A 55 -4.84 -9.67 -8.18
CA ASN A 55 -5.09 -8.38 -7.56
C ASN A 55 -4.05 -8.13 -6.47
N LEU A 56 -3.24 -7.08 -6.63
CA LEU A 56 -2.39 -6.58 -5.57
C LEU A 56 -3.20 -5.60 -4.70
N LYS A 57 -3.27 -5.85 -3.41
CA LYS A 57 -3.86 -4.95 -2.41
C LYS A 57 -2.79 -4.51 -1.42
N VAL A 58 -2.87 -3.24 -1.03
CA VAL A 58 -2.13 -2.72 0.13
C VAL A 58 -3.13 -2.51 1.26
N LEU A 59 -2.97 -3.28 2.33
CA LEU A 59 -3.80 -3.24 3.53
C LEU A 59 -3.13 -2.37 4.59
N ALA A 60 -3.95 -1.73 5.44
CA ALA A 60 -3.48 -0.91 6.55
C ALA A 60 -4.59 -0.68 7.57
N SER A 61 -4.21 -0.30 8.80
CA SER A 61 -5.17 0.14 9.82
C SER A 61 -6.04 1.31 9.33
N GLU A 62 -7.28 1.39 9.84
CA GLU A 62 -8.23 2.46 9.50
C GLU A 62 -7.66 3.87 9.74
N ASP A 63 -6.74 4.02 10.70
CA ASP A 63 -6.07 5.29 11.00
C ASP A 63 -5.37 5.89 9.76
N ILE A 64 -4.91 5.05 8.82
CA ILE A 64 -4.29 5.50 7.58
C ILE A 64 -5.27 6.30 6.73
N ALA A 65 -6.56 5.93 6.70
CA ALA A 65 -7.56 6.60 5.89
C ALA A 65 -7.71 8.07 6.31
N PHE A 66 -7.66 8.34 7.61
CA PHE A 66 -7.70 9.69 8.16
C PHE A 66 -6.39 10.46 7.95
N ILE A 67 -5.24 9.78 7.98
CA ILE A 67 -3.93 10.41 7.71
C ILE A 67 -3.84 10.84 6.24
N LEU A 68 -4.28 9.99 5.31
CA LEU A 68 -4.19 10.26 3.87
C LEU A 68 -5.33 11.14 3.37
N GLY A 69 -6.57 10.84 3.79
CA GLY A 69 -7.78 11.54 3.34
C GLY A 69 -8.09 12.82 4.11
N GLY A 70 -7.56 12.95 5.33
CA GLY A 70 -7.94 14.03 6.24
C GLY A 70 -9.35 13.84 6.80
N ARG A 71 -9.92 14.93 7.33
CA ARG A 71 -11.30 14.98 7.85
C ARG A 71 -11.93 16.30 7.45
N LYS A 72 -13.15 16.25 6.89
CA LYS A 72 -13.91 17.47 6.58
C LYS A 72 -14.43 18.12 7.87
N GLN A 73 -14.59 19.44 7.82
CA GLN A 73 -15.28 20.22 8.83
C GLN A 73 -16.72 19.72 9.03
N GLY A 74 -17.22 19.84 10.26
CA GLY A 74 -18.61 19.54 10.65
C GLY A 74 -18.89 18.07 10.95
N LEU A 75 -17.99 17.15 10.56
CA LEU A 75 -18.14 15.72 10.82
C LEU A 75 -18.13 15.41 12.33
N GLN A 76 -18.56 14.19 12.69
CA GLN A 76 -18.53 13.70 14.08
C GLN A 76 -17.15 13.93 14.72
N LEU A 77 -17.09 14.07 16.04
CA LEU A 77 -15.81 14.19 16.74
C LEU A 77 -14.96 12.94 16.49
N PRO A 78 -13.65 13.10 16.18
CA PRO A 78 -12.74 11.98 16.17
C PRO A 78 -12.58 11.42 17.61
N PRO A 79 -12.19 10.14 17.77
CA PRO A 79 -11.95 9.55 19.08
C PRO A 79 -10.87 10.31 19.85
N ALA A 80 -11.25 10.93 20.98
CA ALA A 80 -10.33 11.74 21.79
C ALA A 80 -9.15 10.89 22.30
N GLU A 81 -9.40 9.65 22.70
CA GLU A 81 -8.39 8.70 23.22
C GLU A 81 -7.22 8.49 22.25
N LYS A 82 -7.50 8.33 20.96
CA LYS A 82 -6.46 8.17 19.93
C LYS A 82 -5.63 9.45 19.80
N ILE A 83 -6.26 10.61 19.92
CA ILE A 83 -5.59 11.92 19.88
C ILE A 83 -4.74 12.13 21.14
N GLU A 84 -5.21 11.68 22.30
CA GLU A 84 -4.45 11.74 23.55
C GLU A 84 -3.19 10.87 23.49
N ALA A 85 -3.33 9.64 22.99
CA ALA A 85 -2.19 8.75 22.76
C ALA A 85 -1.17 9.39 21.80
N TRP A 86 -1.65 10.00 20.71
CA TRP A 86 -0.82 10.76 19.79
C TRP A 86 -0.11 11.95 20.46
N ALA A 87 -0.85 12.77 21.21
CA ALA A 87 -0.33 13.95 21.88
C ALA A 87 0.72 13.60 22.94
N LYS A 88 0.49 12.52 23.70
CA LYS A 88 1.42 11.98 24.69
C LYS A 88 2.75 11.59 24.05
N VAL A 89 2.70 10.88 22.92
CA VAL A 89 3.90 10.44 22.19
C VAL A 89 4.64 11.63 21.57
N LYS A 90 3.91 12.66 21.12
CA LYS A 90 4.52 13.91 20.63
C LYS A 90 5.01 14.85 21.74
N GLY A 91 4.83 14.48 23.01
CA GLY A 91 5.22 15.31 24.14
C GLY A 91 4.38 16.60 24.28
N ILE A 92 3.22 16.68 23.63
CA ILE A 92 2.33 17.83 23.69
C ILE A 92 1.62 17.81 25.03
N LYS A 93 1.79 18.87 25.82
CA LYS A 93 1.15 19.05 27.13
C LYS A 93 0.39 20.36 27.14
N LEU A 94 -0.79 20.39 27.78
CA LEU A 94 -1.44 21.65 28.12
C LEU A 94 -0.59 22.38 29.16
N LYS A 95 -0.25 23.63 28.86
CA LYS A 95 0.43 24.54 29.80
C LYS A 95 -0.47 24.69 31.04
N GLY A 96 0.06 24.37 32.23
CA GLY A 96 -0.66 24.49 33.51
C GLY A 96 -1.50 23.27 33.94
N SER A 97 -1.50 22.16 33.19
CA SER A 97 -2.25 20.96 33.58
C SER A 97 -1.41 19.97 34.40
N THR A 98 -1.88 19.62 35.59
CA THR A 98 -1.40 18.48 36.39
C THR A 98 -1.71 17.15 35.70
N LYS A 99 -0.68 16.60 35.04
CA LYS A 99 -0.38 15.24 34.50
C LYS A 99 -1.46 14.20 34.12
N ALA A 100 -2.71 14.25 34.57
CA ALA A 100 -3.76 13.27 34.23
C ALA A 100 -5.04 13.89 33.63
N ASN A 101 -5.58 14.96 34.24
CA ASN A 101 -6.85 15.55 33.79
C ASN A 101 -6.72 16.43 32.55
N GLY A 102 -5.55 17.03 32.31
CA GLY A 102 -5.37 17.89 31.13
C GLY A 102 -4.95 17.17 29.85
N LEU A 103 -4.58 15.89 29.90
CA LEU A 103 -4.43 15.09 28.67
C LEU A 103 -5.81 14.72 28.10
N ARG A 104 -6.75 14.30 28.96
CA ARG A 104 -8.14 14.05 28.54
C ARG A 104 -8.82 15.29 27.95
N SER A 105 -8.59 16.44 28.57
CA SER A 105 -9.11 17.70 28.02
C SER A 105 -8.40 18.10 26.71
N LEU A 106 -7.11 17.77 26.52
CA LEU A 106 -6.39 18.02 25.28
C LEU A 106 -6.98 17.26 24.10
N GLY A 107 -7.23 15.96 24.28
CA GLY A 107 -7.80 15.10 23.25
C GLY A 107 -9.13 15.63 22.76
N PHE A 108 -10.01 15.98 23.72
CA PHE A 108 -11.31 16.57 23.42
C PHE A 108 -11.20 17.95 22.74
N GLN A 109 -10.30 18.83 23.20
CA GLN A 109 -10.09 20.15 22.59
C GLN A 109 -9.60 20.04 21.14
N ILE A 110 -8.61 19.18 20.89
CA ILE A 110 -8.12 18.93 19.54
C ILE A 110 -9.23 18.30 18.69
N ALA A 111 -9.97 17.31 19.21
CA ALA A 111 -11.09 16.69 18.50
C ALA A 111 -12.14 17.74 18.10
N ARG A 112 -12.45 18.68 19.00
CA ARG A 112 -13.37 19.79 18.74
C ARG A 112 -12.83 20.76 17.69
N GLY A 113 -11.54 21.08 17.73
CA GLY A 113 -10.86 21.87 16.69
C GLY A 113 -10.95 21.20 15.33
N ILE A 114 -10.61 19.91 15.25
CA ILE A 114 -10.73 19.10 14.03
C ILE A 114 -12.18 19.06 13.52
N LYS A 115 -13.18 18.95 14.41
CA LYS A 115 -14.60 19.03 14.00
C LYS A 115 -14.94 20.41 13.44
N LYS A 116 -14.43 21.48 14.04
CA LYS A 116 -14.74 22.86 13.64
C LYS A 116 -14.05 23.28 12.34
N GLU A 117 -12.81 22.84 12.12
CA GLU A 117 -11.96 23.35 11.03
C GLU A 117 -11.63 22.28 9.98
N GLY A 118 -11.84 21.01 10.32
CA GLY A 118 -11.32 19.89 9.53
C GLY A 118 -9.81 19.74 9.68
N ILE A 119 -9.26 18.72 9.00
CA ILE A 119 -7.83 18.54 8.80
C ILE A 119 -7.57 18.09 7.37
N ARG A 120 -6.56 18.67 6.72
CA ARG A 120 -6.12 18.23 5.39
C ARG A 120 -5.26 16.98 5.53
N GLY A 121 -5.59 15.96 4.75
CA GLY A 121 -4.82 14.73 4.67
C GLY A 121 -3.48 14.91 3.94
N VAL A 122 -2.67 13.87 4.00
CA VAL A 122 -1.44 13.76 3.23
C VAL A 122 -1.78 13.34 1.82
N ASN A 123 -1.45 14.18 0.84
CA ASN A 123 -1.59 13.77 -0.55
C ASN A 123 -0.49 12.75 -0.92
N VAL A 124 -0.83 11.47 -0.89
CA VAL A 124 -0.10 10.36 -1.52
C VAL A 124 -0.88 9.77 -2.71
N ARG A 125 -2.09 10.29 -3.01
CA ARG A 125 -2.92 9.80 -4.13
C ARG A 125 -2.27 9.97 -5.49
N GLY A 126 -1.46 11.03 -5.67
CA GLY A 126 -0.71 11.24 -6.90
C GLY A 126 0.34 10.16 -7.15
N TRP A 127 0.85 9.51 -6.10
CA TRP A 127 1.80 8.42 -6.21
C TRP A 127 1.10 7.11 -6.59
N ALA A 128 0.00 6.77 -5.92
CA ALA A 128 -0.75 5.53 -6.16
C ALA A 128 -1.20 5.39 -7.63
N LYS A 129 -1.83 6.42 -8.20
CA LYS A 129 -2.32 6.38 -9.59
C LYS A 129 -1.23 6.17 -10.64
N ARG A 130 -0.02 6.71 -10.41
CA ARG A 130 1.10 6.54 -11.35
C ARG A 130 1.66 5.13 -11.27
N LYS A 131 1.78 4.60 -10.04
CA LYS A 131 2.27 3.24 -9.82
C LYS A 131 1.33 2.18 -10.35
N ASP A 132 0.02 2.36 -10.23
CA ASP A 132 -0.96 1.42 -10.79
C ASP A 132 -0.77 1.23 -12.31
N GLN A 133 -0.53 2.34 -13.04
CA GLN A 133 -0.31 2.30 -14.49
C GLN A 133 1.03 1.65 -14.86
N GLU A 134 2.10 2.00 -14.15
CA GLU A 134 3.45 1.43 -14.34
C GLU A 134 3.44 -0.08 -14.10
N ILE A 135 2.80 -0.54 -13.02
CA ILE A 135 2.63 -1.96 -12.70
C ILE A 135 1.87 -2.69 -13.81
N TYR A 136 0.80 -2.08 -14.33
CA TYR A 136 0.04 -2.67 -15.41
C TYR A 136 0.89 -2.87 -16.67
N GLU A 137 1.65 -1.85 -17.07
CA GLU A 137 2.52 -1.88 -18.25
C GLU A 137 3.63 -2.93 -18.10
N GLU A 138 4.29 -2.99 -16.94
CA GLU A 138 5.34 -3.98 -16.66
C GLU A 138 4.80 -5.41 -16.64
N VAL A 139 3.60 -5.63 -16.10
CA VAL A 139 2.95 -6.96 -16.15
C VAL A 139 2.60 -7.34 -17.60
N GLN A 140 2.11 -6.41 -18.42
CA GLN A 140 1.84 -6.70 -19.83
C GLN A 140 3.10 -7.07 -20.61
N GLN A 141 4.22 -6.37 -20.34
CA GLN A 141 5.52 -6.70 -20.95
C GLN A 141 6.00 -8.08 -20.51
N LEU A 142 5.95 -8.39 -19.21
CA LEU A 142 6.33 -9.70 -18.69
C LEU A 142 5.50 -10.83 -19.31
N LEU A 143 4.19 -10.62 -19.46
CA LEU A 143 3.32 -11.59 -20.13
C LEU A 143 3.75 -11.81 -21.59
N GLN A 144 4.02 -10.73 -22.34
CA GLN A 144 4.47 -10.82 -23.72
C GLN A 144 5.80 -11.58 -23.85
N GLU A 145 6.77 -11.32 -22.97
CA GLU A 145 8.06 -12.02 -22.93
C GLU A 145 7.89 -13.52 -22.66
N ILE A 146 7.07 -13.89 -21.67
CA ILE A 146 6.85 -15.30 -21.36
C ILE A 146 6.14 -16.02 -22.53
N TYR A 147 5.19 -15.37 -23.19
CA TYR A 147 4.52 -15.95 -24.35
C TYR A 147 5.47 -16.13 -25.54
N THR A 148 6.31 -15.14 -25.85
CA THR A 148 7.25 -15.24 -26.98
C THR A 148 8.31 -16.31 -26.74
N GLU A 149 8.84 -16.41 -25.53
CA GLU A 149 9.81 -17.45 -25.16
C GLU A 149 9.20 -18.86 -25.21
N ASN A 150 8.01 -19.07 -24.64
CA ASN A 150 7.34 -20.37 -24.68
C ASN A 150 6.99 -20.79 -26.13
N LEU A 151 6.62 -19.84 -26.99
CA LEU A 151 6.39 -20.11 -28.42
C LEU A 151 7.68 -20.47 -29.15
N ALA A 152 8.79 -19.79 -28.84
CA ALA A 152 10.09 -20.10 -29.42
C ALA A 152 10.59 -21.50 -28.99
N GLU A 153 10.47 -21.85 -27.70
CA GLU A 153 10.77 -23.19 -27.19
C GLU A 153 9.94 -24.25 -27.93
N ALA A 154 8.62 -24.07 -28.02
CA ALA A 154 7.74 -25.02 -28.71
C ALA A 154 8.07 -25.18 -30.20
N ALA A 155 8.46 -24.09 -30.88
CA ALA A 155 8.90 -24.16 -32.28
C ALA A 155 10.21 -24.94 -32.44
N THR A 156 11.16 -24.80 -31.51
CA THR A 156 12.42 -25.56 -31.54
C THR A 156 12.22 -27.05 -31.24
N GLU A 157 11.32 -27.40 -30.32
CA GLU A 157 10.94 -28.78 -30.01
C GLU A 157 10.20 -29.46 -31.18
N GLY A 158 9.29 -28.73 -31.83
CA GLY A 158 8.59 -29.23 -33.03
C GLY A 158 9.54 -29.45 -34.21
N ALA A 159 10.51 -28.55 -34.42
CA ALA A 159 11.50 -28.67 -35.49
C ALA A 159 12.49 -29.83 -35.26
N THR A 160 12.85 -30.11 -34.00
CA THR A 160 13.71 -31.25 -33.65
C THR A 160 12.98 -32.59 -33.71
N GLY A 161 11.69 -32.63 -33.37
CA GLY A 161 10.83 -33.82 -33.51
C GLY A 161 10.55 -34.23 -34.97
N LEU A 162 10.55 -33.29 -35.92
CA LEU A 162 10.38 -33.55 -37.36
C LEU A 162 11.66 -34.04 -38.06
N ASN A 163 12.84 -33.89 -37.44
CA ASN A 163 14.13 -34.27 -38.04
C ASN A 163 14.54 -35.73 -37.81
N ILE A 164 13.67 -36.57 -37.24
CA ILE A 164 13.93 -38.00 -37.03
C ILE A 164 12.92 -38.84 -37.81
N LYS A 165 13.16 -38.97 -39.14
CA LYS A 165 12.92 -40.18 -39.98
C LYS A 165 13.09 -39.81 -41.45
N ILE A 166 14.35 -39.75 -41.90
CA ILE A 166 14.66 -40.09 -43.29
C ILE A 166 15.69 -41.23 -43.22
N SER A 167 15.22 -42.45 -42.94
CA SER A 167 16.03 -43.64 -43.22
C SER A 167 15.79 -44.02 -44.69
N LYS A 168 16.88 -44.05 -45.45
CA LYS A 168 16.94 -44.53 -46.83
C LYS A 168 16.48 -45.97 -46.97
#